data_AF-A0A9D0YLR4-F1
#
_entry.id   AF-A0A9D0YLR4-F1
#
_cell.length_a   1.000
_cell.length_b   1.000
_cell.length_c   1.000
_cell.angle_alpha   90.00
_cell.angle_beta   90.00
_cell.angle_gamma   90.00
#
_symmetry.space_group_name_H-M   'P 1'
#
loop_
_entity.id
_entity.type
_entity.pdbx_description
1 polymer ?
#
loop_
_entity_poly.entity_id
_entity_poly.type
_entity_poly.pdbx_seq_one_letter_code
_entity_poly.pdbx_strand_id
1 'polypeptide(L)' 'MIFKLMALLAIIFLVYLVFFKRNRERDIKKKKDHDVIDNMDACPTCKTFIAKDDAILSNGKYYCSTECLGK' A
#
# COMPACT_ATOMS: atom_id res chain seq x y z
N MET A 1 -42.08 -10.82 23.96
CA MET A 1 -41.89 -10.22 22.62
C MET A 1 -40.53 -9.51 22.45
N ILE A 2 -39.90 -9.04 23.52
CA ILE A 2 -38.55 -8.43 23.52
C ILE A 2 -37.43 -9.40 23.06
N PHE A 3 -37.51 -10.68 23.43
CA PHE A 3 -36.45 -11.66 23.15
C PHE A 3 -36.29 -11.96 21.65
N LYS A 4 -37.41 -11.94 20.90
CA LYS A 4 -37.40 -12.07 19.44
C LYS A 4 -36.71 -10.88 18.77
N LEU A 5 -36.89 -9.68 19.33
CA LEU A 5 -36.25 -8.46 18.84
C LEU A 5 -34.74 -8.49 19.05
N MET A 6 -34.29 -8.98 20.20
CA MET A 6 -32.86 -9.11 20.54
C MET A 6 -32.17 -10.16 19.68
N ALA A 7 -32.85 -11.29 19.41
CA ALA A 7 -32.36 -12.31 18.48
C ALA A 7 -32.22 -11.77 17.04
N LEU A 8 -33.19 -10.98 16.58
CA LEU A 8 -33.14 -10.32 15.27
C LEU A 8 -31.96 -9.34 15.15
N LEU A 9 -31.75 -8.50 16.16
CA LEU A 9 -30.61 -7.59 16.20
C LEU A 9 -29.27 -8.31 16.22
N ALA A 10 -29.16 -9.41 16.98
CA ALA A 10 -27.94 -10.22 17.02
C ALA A 10 -27.61 -10.84 15.65
N ILE A 11 -28.62 -11.33 14.91
CA ILE A 11 -28.42 -11.90 13.57
C ILE A 11 -27.94 -10.81 12.59
N ILE A 12 -28.57 -9.63 12.60
CA ILE A 12 -28.17 -8.51 11.74
C ILE A 12 -26.73 -8.08 12.05
N PHE A 13 -26.38 -7.98 13.33
CA PHE A 13 -25.03 -7.63 13.78
C PHE A 13 -23.98 -8.66 13.33
N LEU A 14 -24.30 -9.96 13.41
CA LEU A 14 -23.41 -11.02 12.93
C LEU A 14 -23.18 -10.95 11.42
N VAL A 15 -24.24 -10.72 10.63
CA VAL A 15 -24.12 -10.53 9.17
C VAL A 15 -23.24 -9.32 8.86
N TYR A 16 -23.43 -8.21 9.57
CA TYR A 16 -22.59 -7.01 9.44
C TYR A 16 -21.11 -7.31 9.73
N LEU A 17 -20.81 -8.01 10.83
CA LEU A 17 -19.43 -8.38 11.18
C LEU A 17 -18.78 -9.28 10.12
N VAL A 18 -19.51 -10.26 9.59
CA VAL A 18 -18.99 -11.18 8.56
C VAL A 18 -18.70 -10.45 7.24
N PHE A 19 -19.60 -9.57 6.79
CA PHE A 19 -19.40 -8.78 5.58
C PHE A 19 -18.28 -7.74 5.73
N PHE A 20 -18.21 -7.03 6.88
CA PHE A 20 -17.18 -6.03 7.13
C PHE A 20 -15.78 -6.64 7.31
N LYS A 21 -15.68 -7.79 8.01
CA LYS A 21 -14.42 -8.52 8.16
C LYS A 21 -13.88 -9.01 6.80
N ARG A 22 -14.77 -9.46 5.92
CA ARG A 22 -14.41 -9.89 4.56
C ARG A 22 -13.95 -8.74 3.66
N ASN A 23 -14.42 -7.52 3.90
CA ASN A 23 -13.95 -6.34 3.16
C ASN A 23 -12.53 -5.94 3.60
N ARG A 24 -12.24 -6.00 4.90
CA ARG A 24 -10.91 -5.65 5.46
C ARG A 24 -9.78 -6.54 4.94
N GLU A 25 -10.03 -7.83 4.73
CA GLU A 25 -9.04 -8.76 4.16
C GLU A 25 -8.71 -8.46 2.69
N ARG A 26 -9.67 -7.91 1.93
CA ARG A 26 -9.47 -7.52 0.53
C ARG A 26 -8.70 -6.21 0.40
N ASP A 27 -8.96 -5.24 1.28
CA ASP A 27 -8.20 -3.98 1.32
C ASP A 27 -6.75 -4.18 1.75
N ILE A 28 -6.47 -5.07 2.70
CA ILE A 28 -5.09 -5.38 3.13
C ILE A 28 -4.29 -6.07 2.00
N LYS A 29 -4.93 -6.92 1.20
CA LYS A 29 -4.28 -7.54 0.03
C LYS A 29 -4.10 -6.57 -1.13
N LYS A 30 -5.04 -5.65 -1.37
CA LYS A 30 -4.90 -4.61 -2.41
C LYS A 30 -3.83 -3.58 -2.08
N LYS A 31 -3.60 -3.27 -0.81
CA LYS A 31 -2.56 -2.31 -0.41
C LYS A 31 -1.13 -2.78 -0.66
N LYS A 32 -0.88 -4.10 -0.69
CA LYS A 32 0.45 -4.64 -1.02
C LYS A 32 0.78 -4.59 -2.51
N ASP A 33 -0.23 -4.46 -3.37
CA ASP A 33 -0.07 -4.57 -4.83
C ASP A 33 -0.03 -3.20 -5.54
N HIS A 34 -0.31 -2.10 -4.82
CA HIS A 34 -0.37 -0.75 -5.40
C HIS A 34 0.79 0.17 -5.01
N ASP A 35 1.70 -0.25 -4.13
CA ASP A 35 2.92 0.52 -3.86
C ASP A 35 4.02 0.28 -4.92
N VAL A 36 3.82 -0.67 -5.84
CA VAL A 36 4.67 -0.87 -7.04
C VAL A 36 4.10 -0.10 -8.25
N ILE A 37 3.51 1.08 -8.01
CA ILE A 37 3.41 2.05 -9.10
C ILE A 37 4.79 2.71 -9.15
N ASP A 38 5.65 2.12 -9.98
CA ASP A 38 7.02 2.52 -10.31
C ASP A 38 7.18 4.04 -10.32
N ASN A 39 7.55 4.59 -9.17
CA ASN A 39 7.98 5.97 -9.08
C ASN A 39 9.39 6.02 -9.65
N MET A 40 9.50 6.12 -10.96
CA MET A 40 10.77 6.28 -11.66
C MET A 40 11.20 7.74 -11.60
N ASP A 41 12.35 7.99 -10.96
CA ASP A 41 12.99 9.29 -10.96
C ASP A 41 14.24 9.26 -11.84
N ALA A 42 14.54 10.38 -12.48
CA ALA A 42 15.73 10.52 -13.32
C ALA A 42 16.96 10.82 -12.46
N CYS A 43 18.03 10.04 -12.63
CA CYS A 43 19.29 10.32 -11.96
C CYS A 43 19.87 11.67 -12.44
N PRO A 44 20.29 12.58 -11.53
CA PRO A 44 20.83 13.88 -11.91
C PRO A 44 22.16 13.80 -12.70
N THR A 45 22.92 12.72 -12.54
CA THR A 45 24.27 12.58 -13.11
C THR A 45 24.26 11.98 -14.51
N CYS A 46 23.50 10.91 -14.75
CA CYS A 46 23.49 10.20 -16.04
C CYS A 46 22.12 10.20 -16.73
N LYS A 47 21.09 10.78 -16.10
CA LYS A 47 19.70 10.85 -16.61
C LYS A 47 19.04 9.50 -16.90
N THR A 48 19.59 8.41 -16.36
CA THR A 48 18.87 7.12 -16.38
C THR A 48 17.66 7.21 -15.46
N PHE A 49 16.54 6.63 -15.89
CA PHE A 49 15.37 6.46 -15.05
C PHE A 49 15.60 5.26 -14.14
N ILE A 50 15.47 5.46 -12.84
CA ILE A 50 15.66 4.42 -11.83
C ILE A 50 14.42 4.38 -10.94
N ALA A 51 13.96 3.17 -10.60
CA ALA A 51 12.90 3.01 -9.61
C ALA A 51 13.40 3.47 -8.24
N LYS A 52 12.57 4.18 -7.48
CA LYS A 52 12.92 4.62 -6.11
C LYS A 52 13.37 3.49 -5.21
N ASP A 53 12.84 2.28 -5.42
CA ASP A 53 13.15 1.10 -4.63
C ASP A 53 14.60 0.60 -4.86
N ASP A 54 15.15 0.82 -6.05
CA ASP A 54 16.51 0.44 -6.45
C ASP A 54 17.49 1.63 -6.44
N ALA A 55 17.02 2.83 -6.13
CA ALA A 55 17.81 4.05 -6.20
C ALA A 55 18.47 4.41 -4.88
N ILE A 56 19.68 4.98 -4.97
CA ILE A 56 20.42 5.48 -3.81
C ILE A 56 19.95 6.91 -3.53
N LEU A 57 19.25 7.12 -2.41
CA LEU A 57 18.85 8.45 -1.95
C LEU A 57 20.01 9.16 -1.25
N SER A 58 20.46 10.29 -1.80
CA SER A 58 21.45 11.16 -1.16
C SER A 58 21.17 12.63 -1.42
N ASN A 59 21.28 13.48 -0.40
CA ASN A 59 20.97 14.91 -0.48
C ASN A 59 19.59 15.22 -1.10
N GLY A 60 18.61 14.33 -0.90
CA GLY A 60 17.26 14.47 -1.46
C GLY A 60 17.16 14.17 -2.96
N LYS A 61 18.19 13.59 -3.58
CA LYS A 61 18.20 13.17 -4.98
C LYS A 61 18.42 11.65 -5.08
N TYR A 62 17.83 11.04 -6.11
CA TYR A 62 17.95 9.62 -6.40
C TYR A 62 19.07 9.36 -7.42
N TYR A 63 19.99 8.47 -7.08
CA TYR A 63 21.15 8.12 -7.89
C TYR A 63 21.10 6.65 -8.33
N CYS A 64 21.60 6.40 -9.55
CA CYS A 64 21.70 5.06 -10.13
C CYS A 64 22.67 4.13 -9.41
N SER A 65 23.81 4.66 -9.00
CA SER A 65 24.92 3.89 -8.45
C SER A 65 25.80 4.76 -7.58
N THR A 66 26.69 4.14 -6.80
CA THR A 66 27.69 4.83 -5.98
C THR A 66 28.65 5.65 -6.82
N GLU A 67 28.88 5.27 -8.08
CA GLU A 67 29.65 6.05 -9.06
C GLU A 67 28.93 7.35 -9.43
N CYS A 68 27.61 7.32 -9.56
CA CYS A 68 26.78 8.49 -9.85
C CYS A 68 26.73 9.47 -8.67
N LEU A 69 26.91 8.97 -7.44
CA LEU A 69 26.91 9.75 -6.20
C LEU A 69 28.23 10.50 -5.96
N GLY A 70 29.36 9.91 -6.35
CA GLY A 70 30.70 10.47 -6.17
C GLY A 70 31.19 11.40 -7.29
N LYS A 71 30.32 11.67 -8.29
CA LYS A 71 30.56 12.61 -9.40
C LYS A 71 29.83 13.92 -9.15
#